data_AF-A0A9P8I1T0-F1
#
_entry.id   AF-A0A9P8I1T0-F1
#
_cell.length_a   1.000
_cell.length_b   1.000
_cell.length_c   1.000
_cell.angle_alpha   90.00
_cell.angle_beta   90.00
_cell.angle_gamma   90.00
#
_symmetry.space_group_name_H-M   'P 1'
#
loop_
_entity.id
_entity.type
_entity.pdbx_description
1 polymer ?
#
loop_
_entity_poly.entity_id
_entity_poly.type
_entity_poly.pdbx_seq_one_letter_code
_entity_poly.pdbx_strand_id
1 'polypeptide(L)'
;MDYNTRTYLRRPTSLKPSACTPLFLAAFDRGAGACIHTHSQWAVLVTLLVEQEKGLDGCFEISNIEQIKGIPKGKGKVGNLGYFDTLRVPIIENTAHEEDLTESLEAAMEKYPDTYAILVRRHGIYVWGDDVAKAKTQAERWASQDGIEACKALINSSLDYLFQLAVEMRKLGLPWKV
;
A
#
# COMPACT_ATOMS: atom_id res chain seq x y z
N MET A 1 -18.00 -2.86 12.97
CA MET A 1 -17.53 -2.16 14.18
C MET A 1 -18.68 -1.32 14.70
N ASP A 2 -18.90 -1.29 16.00
CA ASP A 2 -19.85 -0.34 16.58
C ASP A 2 -19.18 1.05 16.57
N TYR A 3 -19.80 2.03 15.93
CA TYR A 3 -19.19 3.35 15.70
C TYR A 3 -18.94 4.11 17.02
N ASN A 4 -19.83 3.94 18.00
CA ASN A 4 -19.79 4.69 19.26
C ASN A 4 -18.83 4.07 20.28
N THR A 5 -18.78 2.74 20.33
CA THR A 5 -17.99 2.03 21.34
C THR A 5 -16.63 1.56 20.81
N ARG A 6 -16.37 1.73 19.50
CA ARG A 6 -15.22 1.12 18.79
C ARG A 6 -15.12 -0.40 18.99
N THR A 7 -16.16 -1.02 19.53
CA THR A 7 -16.15 -2.44 19.86
C THR A 7 -16.33 -3.25 18.60
N TYR A 8 -15.60 -4.35 18.54
CA TYR A 8 -15.58 -5.20 17.39
C TYR A 8 -16.87 -6.03 17.26
N LEU A 9 -17.83 -5.53 16.48
CA LEU A 9 -19.06 -6.25 16.19
C LEU A 9 -18.81 -7.41 15.23
N ARG A 10 -18.74 -8.63 15.77
CA ARG A 10 -18.71 -9.88 14.99
C ARG A 10 -20.14 -10.28 14.59
N ARG A 11 -20.55 -9.98 13.36
CA ARG A 11 -21.83 -10.43 12.78
C ARG A 11 -21.63 -10.84 11.31
N PRO A 12 -22.03 -12.07 10.91
CA PRO A 12 -22.58 -13.16 11.72
C PRO A 12 -21.57 -13.70 12.73
N THR A 13 -22.02 -14.11 13.92
CA THR A 13 -21.15 -14.70 14.97
C THR A 13 -20.53 -16.03 14.57
N SER A 14 -21.04 -16.67 13.51
CA SER A 14 -20.51 -17.89 12.91
C SER A 14 -19.30 -17.68 12.01
N LEU A 15 -18.98 -16.43 11.64
CA LEU A 15 -17.85 -16.12 10.77
C LEU A 15 -16.77 -15.38 11.55
N LYS A 16 -15.53 -15.85 11.38
CA LYS A 16 -14.36 -15.10 11.80
C LYS A 16 -14.14 -14.00 10.77
N PRO A 17 -14.12 -12.73 11.19
CA PRO A 17 -13.79 -11.64 10.30
C PRO A 17 -12.31 -11.69 9.91
N SER A 18 -11.97 -10.98 8.83
CA SER A 18 -10.63 -11.07 8.23
C SER A 18 -9.56 -10.73 9.26
N ALA A 19 -8.52 -11.52 9.18
CA ALA A 19 -7.27 -11.41 9.91
C ALA A 19 -6.68 -9.98 9.74
N CYS A 20 -6.85 -9.38 8.55
CA CYS A 20 -6.46 -7.98 8.24
C CYS A 20 -7.29 -6.88 8.94
N THR A 21 -8.33 -7.20 9.71
CA THR A 21 -9.25 -6.17 10.22
C THR A 21 -8.58 -5.17 11.20
N PRO A 22 -7.76 -5.59 12.18
CA PRO A 22 -7.07 -4.65 13.07
C PRO A 22 -6.16 -3.68 12.30
N LEU A 23 -5.50 -4.16 11.23
CA LEU A 23 -4.64 -3.35 10.38
C LEU A 23 -5.43 -2.27 9.62
N PHE A 24 -6.60 -2.62 9.10
CA PHE A 24 -7.47 -1.63 8.47
C PHE A 24 -7.98 -0.61 9.48
N LEU A 25 -8.32 -1.04 10.70
CA LEU A 25 -8.76 -0.14 11.75
C LEU A 25 -7.67 0.87 12.13
N ALA A 26 -6.40 0.46 12.23
CA ALA A 26 -5.29 1.38 12.48
C ALA A 26 -5.18 2.49 11.42
N ALA A 27 -5.47 2.17 10.16
CA ALA A 27 -5.52 3.15 9.08
C ALA A 27 -6.77 4.05 9.15
N PHE A 28 -7.95 3.48 9.47
CA PHE A 28 -9.19 4.23 9.65
C PHE A 28 -9.13 5.19 10.85
N ASP A 29 -8.52 4.80 11.97
CA ASP A 29 -8.33 5.65 13.15
C ASP A 29 -7.45 6.87 12.84
N ARG A 30 -6.59 6.77 11.82
CA ARG A 30 -5.79 7.88 11.29
C ARG A 30 -6.50 8.67 10.18
N GLY A 31 -7.79 8.43 9.95
CA GLY A 31 -8.63 9.19 9.03
C GLY A 31 -8.61 8.71 7.59
N ALA A 32 -8.19 7.46 7.33
CA ALA A 32 -8.41 6.86 6.02
C ALA A 32 -9.92 6.75 5.73
N GLY A 33 -10.33 7.04 4.49
CA GLY A 33 -11.69 6.78 4.00
C GLY A 33 -11.84 5.39 3.37
N ALA A 34 -10.73 4.79 2.92
CA ALA A 34 -10.69 3.43 2.38
C ALA A 34 -9.32 2.80 2.57
N CYS A 35 -9.31 1.48 2.74
CA CYS A 35 -8.11 0.65 2.80
C CYS A 35 -8.21 -0.49 1.79
N ILE A 36 -7.11 -0.78 1.10
CA ILE A 36 -6.98 -1.86 0.13
C ILE A 36 -5.76 -2.69 0.52
N HIS A 37 -5.91 -4.00 0.47
CA HIS A 37 -4.84 -4.94 0.69
C HIS A 37 -4.75 -5.91 -0.48
N THR A 38 -3.55 -6.12 -0.99
CA THR A 38 -3.32 -7.06 -2.09
C THR A 38 -2.07 -7.89 -1.85
N HIS A 39 -2.09 -9.13 -2.34
CA HIS A 39 -0.96 -10.05 -2.33
C HIS A 39 -0.33 -10.12 -3.73
N SER A 40 -0.02 -8.96 -4.32
CA SER A 40 0.58 -8.95 -5.64
C SER A 40 1.94 -9.66 -5.63
N GLN A 41 2.18 -10.49 -6.64
CA GLN A 41 3.47 -11.13 -6.86
C GLN A 41 4.59 -10.09 -7.01
N TRP A 42 4.31 -8.96 -7.65
CA TRP A 42 5.30 -7.89 -7.85
C TRP A 42 5.63 -7.20 -6.53
N ALA A 43 4.63 -6.94 -5.68
CA ALA A 43 4.84 -6.40 -4.34
C ALA A 43 5.75 -7.34 -3.52
N VAL A 44 5.49 -8.64 -3.55
CA VAL A 44 6.34 -9.64 -2.88
C VAL A 44 7.77 -9.62 -3.44
N LEU A 45 7.94 -9.66 -4.77
CA LEU A 45 9.27 -9.68 -5.39
C LEU A 45 10.08 -8.41 -5.08
N VAL A 46 9.46 -7.23 -5.13
CA VAL A 46 10.13 -5.97 -4.79
C VAL A 46 10.64 -5.98 -3.35
N THR A 47 9.87 -6.52 -2.41
CA THR A 47 10.35 -6.61 -1.01
C THR A 47 11.61 -7.45 -0.88
N LEU A 48 11.74 -8.53 -1.65
CA LEU A 48 12.93 -9.38 -1.66
C LEU A 48 14.11 -8.71 -2.34
N LEU A 49 13.88 -7.99 -3.44
CA LEU A 49 14.93 -7.23 -4.11
C LEU A 49 15.50 -6.12 -3.22
N VAL A 50 14.63 -5.39 -2.52
CA VAL A 50 15.06 -4.35 -1.59
C VAL A 50 15.79 -4.95 -0.38
N GLU A 51 15.37 -6.13 0.11
CA GLU A 51 16.09 -6.89 1.15
C GLU A 51 17.55 -7.14 0.74
N GLN A 52 17.74 -7.62 -0.49
CA GLN A 52 19.05 -7.96 -1.03
C GLN A 52 19.95 -6.74 -1.24
N GLU A 53 19.38 -5.60 -1.64
CA GLU A 53 20.16 -4.39 -1.95
C GLU A 53 20.42 -3.49 -0.75
N LYS A 54 19.40 -3.29 0.09
CA LYS A 54 19.38 -2.27 1.16
C LYS A 54 19.26 -2.85 2.57
N GLY A 55 19.08 -4.17 2.70
CA GLY A 55 18.87 -4.84 3.98
C GLY A 55 17.42 -4.73 4.49
N LEU A 56 17.22 -5.17 5.73
CA LEU A 56 15.88 -5.31 6.35
C LEU A 56 15.18 -3.96 6.57
N ASP A 57 15.94 -2.91 6.89
CA ASP A 57 15.41 -1.55 7.12
C ASP A 57 15.18 -0.75 5.81
N GLY A 58 15.42 -1.37 4.66
CA GLY A 58 15.31 -0.74 3.35
C GLY A 58 13.88 -0.35 2.99
N CYS A 59 13.70 0.84 2.43
CA CYS A 59 12.45 1.24 1.79
C CYS A 59 12.52 1.04 0.27
N PHE A 60 11.38 0.69 -0.33
CA PHE A 60 11.24 0.76 -1.77
C PHE A 60 11.22 2.23 -2.19
N GLU A 61 12.05 2.57 -3.16
CA GLU A 61 12.19 3.94 -3.66
C GLU A 61 12.30 3.91 -5.18
N ILE A 62 11.47 4.69 -5.85
CA ILE A 62 11.47 4.83 -7.31
C ILE A 62 11.29 6.30 -7.67
N SER A 63 12.04 6.77 -8.66
CA SER A 63 12.04 8.17 -9.14
C SER A 63 11.93 8.21 -10.67
N ASN A 64 11.60 9.38 -11.23
CA ASN A 64 11.64 9.64 -12.68
C ASN A 64 10.72 8.75 -13.53
N ILE A 65 9.61 8.26 -12.95
CA ILE A 65 8.55 7.52 -13.66
C ILE A 65 7.25 8.32 -13.62
N GLU A 66 6.58 8.49 -14.76
CA GLU A 66 5.35 9.30 -14.91
C GLU A 66 4.22 8.84 -13.98
N GLN A 67 4.14 7.54 -13.70
CA GLN A 67 3.12 6.93 -12.85
C GLN A 67 3.19 7.40 -11.39
N ILE A 68 4.34 7.95 -10.94
CA ILE A 68 4.48 8.54 -9.60
C ILE A 68 3.51 9.74 -9.43
N LYS A 69 3.15 10.44 -10.51
CA LYS A 69 2.18 11.55 -10.48
C LYS A 69 0.75 11.15 -10.11
N GLY A 70 0.45 9.86 -10.06
CA GLY A 70 -0.81 9.34 -9.52
C GLY A 70 -0.84 9.28 -8.00
N ILE A 71 0.30 9.44 -7.32
CA ILE A 71 0.42 9.21 -5.88
C ILE A 71 0.39 10.54 -5.13
N PRO A 72 -0.48 10.70 -4.11
CA PRO A 72 -0.54 11.93 -3.32
C PRO A 72 0.77 12.20 -2.54
N LYS A 73 1.11 13.47 -2.30
CA LYS A 73 2.36 13.87 -1.62
C LYS A 73 2.45 13.55 -0.12
N GLY A 74 1.33 13.20 0.50
CA GLY A 74 1.25 12.92 1.94
C GLY A 74 0.07 13.62 2.61
N LYS A 75 -0.22 13.20 3.85
CA LYS A 75 -1.32 13.75 4.64
C LYS A 75 -1.10 15.23 4.92
N GLY A 76 -2.06 16.07 4.55
CA GLY A 76 -1.99 17.53 4.74
C GLY A 76 -1.25 18.30 3.64
N LYS A 77 -0.70 17.62 2.62
CA LYS A 77 -0.09 18.28 1.45
C LYS A 77 -1.07 18.27 0.28
N VAL A 78 -1.19 19.42 -0.39
CA VAL A 78 -2.06 19.55 -1.57
C VAL A 78 -1.30 19.08 -2.81
N GLY A 79 -1.88 18.11 -3.52
CA GLY A 79 -1.40 17.64 -4.82
C GLY A 79 -0.71 16.27 -4.79
N ASN A 80 -0.31 15.84 -5.98
CA ASN A 80 0.37 14.58 -6.21
C ASN A 80 1.87 14.78 -6.41
N LEU A 81 2.66 13.72 -6.24
CA LEU A 81 4.08 13.72 -6.51
C LEU A 81 4.37 14.19 -7.94
N GLY A 82 5.46 14.92 -8.13
CA GLY A 82 5.96 15.33 -9.44
C GLY A 82 6.78 14.22 -10.10
N TYR A 83 7.10 14.40 -11.38
CA TYR A 83 7.99 13.49 -12.11
C TYR A 83 9.38 13.35 -11.46
N PHE A 84 9.90 14.45 -10.90
CA PHE A 84 11.19 14.48 -10.21
C PHE A 84 11.11 14.10 -8.73
N ASP A 85 9.90 13.88 -8.20
CA ASP A 85 9.75 13.44 -6.81
C ASP A 85 10.07 11.93 -6.72
N THR A 86 10.60 11.52 -5.56
CA THR A 86 10.86 10.10 -5.28
C THR A 86 9.70 9.54 -4.48
N LEU A 87 9.04 8.52 -5.02
CA LEU A 87 8.10 7.72 -4.24
C LEU A 87 8.90 6.86 -3.25
N ARG A 88 8.52 6.91 -1.97
CA ARG A 88 9.08 6.05 -0.93
C ARG A 88 7.97 5.23 -0.27
N VAL A 89 8.11 3.91 -0.32
CA VAL A 89 7.20 2.96 0.32
C VAL A 89 7.98 2.17 1.37
N PRO A 90 7.66 2.34 2.68
CA PRO A 90 8.30 1.56 3.73
C PRO A 90 7.94 0.07 3.63
N ILE A 91 8.89 -0.76 4.03
CA ILE A 91 8.74 -2.21 4.09
C ILE A 91 8.86 -2.63 5.56
N ILE A 92 7.91 -3.43 6.03
CA ILE A 92 7.95 -4.06 7.36
C ILE A 92 8.10 -5.58 7.22
N GLU A 93 8.66 -6.21 8.25
CA GLU A 93 8.74 -7.66 8.32
C GLU A 93 7.37 -8.28 8.53
N ASN A 94 7.18 -9.46 7.95
CA ASN A 94 6.00 -10.26 8.24
C ASN A 94 6.17 -10.98 9.57
N THR A 95 5.15 -10.94 10.41
CA THR A 95 5.10 -11.65 11.68
C THR A 95 4.16 -12.85 11.57
N ALA A 96 4.39 -13.88 12.40
CA ALA A 96 3.51 -15.05 12.44
C ALA A 96 2.13 -14.75 13.03
N HIS A 97 2.02 -13.65 13.79
CA HIS A 97 0.80 -13.17 14.42
C HIS A 97 0.51 -11.74 13.96
N GLU A 98 -0.72 -11.50 13.52
CA GLU A 98 -1.13 -10.20 12.98
C GLU A 98 -1.29 -9.11 14.05
N GLU A 99 -1.41 -9.49 15.31
CA GLU A 99 -1.41 -8.56 16.44
C GLU A 99 -0.07 -7.82 16.50
N ASP A 100 1.04 -8.54 16.36
CA ASP A 100 2.40 -7.97 16.28
C ASP A 100 2.63 -7.17 14.99
N LEU A 101 1.89 -7.51 13.92
CA LEU A 101 1.95 -6.79 12.65
C LEU A 101 1.32 -5.40 12.77
N THR A 102 0.29 -5.27 13.63
CA THR A 102 -0.42 -4.01 13.84
C THR A 102 0.50 -2.97 14.47
N GLU A 103 1.27 -3.34 15.50
CA GLU A 103 2.25 -2.44 16.13
C GLU A 103 3.34 -1.99 15.14
N SER A 104 3.85 -2.94 14.34
CA SER A 104 4.86 -2.65 13.31
C SER A 104 4.34 -1.72 12.22
N LEU A 105 3.08 -1.93 11.79
CA LEU A 105 2.40 -1.07 10.84
C LEU A 105 2.21 0.33 11.43
N GLU A 106 1.74 0.43 12.67
CA GLU A 106 1.54 1.72 13.34
C GLU A 106 2.82 2.51 13.53
N ALA A 107 3.92 1.83 13.88
CA ALA A 107 5.24 2.42 13.99
C ALA A 107 5.76 2.89 12.62
N ALA A 108 5.53 2.13 11.55
CA ALA A 108 5.89 2.52 10.19
C ALA A 108 5.08 3.73 9.70
N MET A 109 3.78 3.79 10.01
CA MET A 109 2.94 4.96 9.71
C MET A 109 3.41 6.21 10.47
N GLU A 110 3.86 6.07 11.72
CA GLU A 110 4.39 7.18 12.52
C GLU A 110 5.74 7.70 11.97
N LYS A 111 6.61 6.77 11.56
CA LYS A 111 7.92 7.09 10.98
C LYS A 111 7.80 7.73 9.59
N TYR A 112 6.76 7.37 8.84
CA TYR A 112 6.51 7.83 7.47
C TYR A 112 5.11 8.45 7.32
N PRO A 113 4.85 9.62 7.92
CA PRO A 113 3.50 10.23 7.92
C PRO A 113 3.03 10.67 6.53
N ASP A 114 3.95 10.83 5.59
CA ASP A 114 3.68 11.19 4.19
C ASP A 114 3.34 9.99 3.30
N THR A 115 3.40 8.75 3.81
CA THR A 115 3.10 7.57 3.00
C THR A 115 1.62 7.17 3.07
N TYR A 116 1.14 6.61 1.97
CA TYR A 116 -0.20 6.03 1.84
C TYR A 116 -0.15 4.52 1.65
N ALA A 117 1.03 3.92 1.69
CA ALA A 117 1.20 2.49 1.52
C ALA A 117 2.33 1.93 2.37
N ILE A 118 2.15 0.71 2.87
CA ILE A 118 3.19 -0.09 3.52
C ILE A 118 3.26 -1.45 2.85
N LEU A 119 4.47 -1.87 2.49
CA LEU A 119 4.75 -3.22 2.04
C LEU A 119 5.04 -4.12 3.24
N VAL A 120 4.49 -5.34 3.23
CA VAL A 120 4.82 -6.39 4.17
C VAL A 120 5.61 -7.46 3.43
N ARG A 121 6.84 -7.69 3.88
CA ARG A 121 7.79 -8.59 3.21
C ARG A 121 7.20 -9.98 3.05
N ARG A 122 7.32 -10.58 1.86
CA ARG A 122 6.78 -11.93 1.56
C ARG A 122 5.26 -12.08 1.74
N HIS A 123 4.50 -10.99 1.84
CA HIS A 123 3.06 -11.02 2.06
C HIS A 123 2.33 -10.18 1.00
N GLY A 124 2.60 -8.88 0.94
CA GLY A 124 1.86 -7.99 0.04
C GLY A 124 1.97 -6.53 0.42
N ILE A 125 0.92 -5.77 0.12
CA ILE A 125 0.86 -4.32 0.36
C ILE A 125 -0.46 -3.94 1.03
N TYR A 126 -0.39 -2.94 1.90
CA TYR A 126 -1.53 -2.23 2.47
C TYR A 126 -1.49 -0.81 1.96
N VAL A 127 -2.59 -0.34 1.38
CA VAL A 127 -2.74 1.01 0.81
C VAL A 127 -3.98 1.65 1.42
N TRP A 128 -3.90 2.94 1.76
CA TRP A 128 -5.05 3.69 2.27
C TRP A 128 -5.15 5.07 1.62
N GLY A 129 -6.34 5.68 1.67
CA GLY A 129 -6.57 7.02 1.16
C GLY A 129 -7.83 7.66 1.74
N ASP A 130 -7.96 8.98 1.60
CA ASP A 130 -9.08 9.74 2.21
C ASP A 130 -10.47 9.40 1.63
N ASP A 131 -10.50 8.77 0.46
CA ASP A 131 -11.73 8.35 -0.22
C ASP A 131 -11.45 7.03 -0.95
N VAL A 132 -12.47 6.19 -1.13
CA VAL A 132 -12.46 5.03 -2.02
C VAL A 132 -11.97 5.46 -3.40
N ALA A 133 -12.38 6.63 -3.90
CA ALA A 133 -11.90 7.15 -5.17
C ALA A 133 -10.39 7.45 -5.17
N LYS A 134 -9.81 7.94 -4.06
CA LYS A 134 -8.36 8.20 -3.95
C LYS A 134 -7.56 6.92 -3.74
N ALA A 135 -8.05 5.98 -2.92
CA ALA A 135 -7.48 4.65 -2.78
C ALA A 135 -7.54 3.89 -4.12
N LYS A 136 -8.62 4.06 -4.89
CA LYS A 136 -8.80 3.52 -6.24
C LYS A 136 -7.97 4.24 -7.31
N THR A 137 -7.73 5.55 -7.19
CA THR A 137 -6.86 6.30 -8.12
C THR A 137 -5.39 5.93 -7.93
N GLN A 138 -4.95 5.69 -6.69
CA GLN A 138 -3.69 5.00 -6.44
C GLN A 138 -3.69 3.57 -7.01
N ALA A 139 -4.89 2.99 -7.21
CA ALA A 139 -5.14 1.66 -7.74
C ALA A 139 -5.38 1.55 -9.27
N GLU A 140 -5.40 2.63 -10.06
CA GLU A 140 -5.73 2.54 -11.50
C GLU A 140 -5.02 3.60 -12.36
N ARG A 141 -4.42 3.15 -13.48
CA ARG A 141 -4.53 3.87 -14.76
C ARG A 141 -4.60 2.88 -15.94
N TRP A 142 -5.52 3.19 -16.87
CA TRP A 142 -6.19 2.36 -17.90
C TRP A 142 -7.38 1.56 -17.33
N ALA A 143 -8.63 1.68 -17.76
CA ALA A 143 -9.27 2.36 -18.90
C ALA A 143 -10.77 2.63 -18.61
N SER A 144 -11.40 3.45 -19.47
CA SER A 144 -12.84 3.50 -19.83
C SER A 144 -13.93 3.33 -18.75
N GLN A 145 -14.85 4.30 -18.73
CA GLN A 145 -16.24 4.20 -18.26
C GLN A 145 -16.76 2.74 -18.25
N ASP A 146 -17.04 2.20 -17.06
CA ASP A 146 -18.30 1.51 -16.75
C ASP A 146 -18.28 1.05 -15.29
N GLY A 147 -19.12 1.72 -14.49
CA GLY A 147 -19.30 1.41 -13.08
C GLY A 147 -20.22 0.21 -12.93
N ILE A 148 -19.75 -0.81 -12.18
CA ILE A 148 -20.50 -1.61 -11.19
C ILE A 148 -19.86 -3.01 -11.00
N GLU A 149 -19.03 -3.51 -11.91
CA GLU A 149 -18.25 -4.77 -11.75
C GLU A 149 -16.78 -4.55 -11.32
N ALA A 150 -16.46 -3.37 -10.79
CA ALA A 150 -15.08 -2.93 -10.56
C ALA A 150 -14.43 -3.40 -9.25
N CYS A 151 -15.18 -4.03 -8.33
CA CYS A 151 -14.65 -4.39 -7.01
C CYS A 151 -13.92 -5.74 -6.95
N LYS A 152 -13.92 -6.54 -8.04
CA LYS A 152 -13.29 -7.87 -8.06
C LYS A 152 -12.16 -8.05 -9.10
N ALA A 153 -11.96 -7.10 -10.01
CA ALA A 153 -11.03 -7.26 -11.15
C ALA A 153 -9.96 -6.17 -11.30
N LEU A 154 -9.81 -5.25 -10.34
CA LEU A 154 -8.91 -4.09 -10.48
C LEU A 154 -7.71 -4.16 -9.54
N ILE A 155 -6.94 -5.25 -9.68
CA ILE A 155 -5.55 -5.30 -9.27
C ILE A 155 -4.73 -4.76 -10.45
N ASN A 156 -4.64 -3.43 -10.57
CA ASN A 156 -3.61 -2.80 -11.39
C ASN A 156 -3.24 -1.42 -10.82
N SER A 157 -2.83 -1.43 -9.55
CA SER A 157 -2.44 -0.21 -8.85
C SER A 157 -1.26 0.48 -9.51
N SER A 158 -1.23 1.82 -9.50
CA SER A 158 -0.06 2.58 -9.95
C SER A 158 1.20 2.09 -9.23
N LEU A 159 1.06 1.65 -7.99
CA LEU A 159 2.09 0.97 -7.21
C LEU A 159 2.48 -0.39 -7.80
N ASP A 160 1.51 -1.23 -8.16
CA ASP A 160 1.78 -2.55 -8.76
C ASP A 160 2.49 -2.44 -10.12
N TYR A 161 2.08 -1.48 -10.94
CA TYR A 161 2.80 -1.13 -12.17
C TYR A 161 4.26 -0.72 -11.87
N LEU A 162 4.47 0.14 -10.86
CA LEU A 162 5.81 0.57 -10.46
C LEU A 162 6.64 -0.61 -9.92
N PHE A 163 6.02 -1.55 -9.22
CA PHE A 163 6.70 -2.76 -8.73
C PHE A 163 7.08 -3.70 -9.88
N GLN A 164 6.18 -3.95 -10.81
CA GLN A 164 6.47 -4.74 -12.00
C GLN A 164 7.60 -4.10 -12.80
N LEU A 165 7.50 -2.79 -13.05
CA LEU A 165 8.52 -2.04 -13.78
C LEU A 165 9.87 -2.12 -13.06
N ALA A 166 9.91 -1.94 -11.74
CA ALA A 166 11.14 -2.10 -10.96
C ALA A 166 11.75 -3.50 -11.16
N VAL A 167 10.95 -4.56 -11.00
CA VAL A 167 11.43 -5.95 -11.18
C VAL A 167 12.00 -6.15 -12.60
N GLU A 168 11.32 -5.68 -13.63
CA GLU A 168 11.79 -5.80 -15.02
C GLU A 168 13.03 -4.94 -15.30
N MET A 169 13.09 -3.71 -14.79
CA MET A 169 14.28 -2.86 -14.88
C MET A 169 15.49 -3.57 -14.27
N ARG A 170 15.34 -4.21 -13.11
CA ARG A 170 16.43 -4.95 -12.47
C ARG A 170 16.87 -6.17 -13.27
N LYS A 171 15.94 -6.91 -13.87
CA LYS A 171 16.27 -8.01 -14.78
C LYS A 171 17.10 -7.53 -15.98
N LEU A 172 16.83 -6.32 -16.47
CA LEU A 172 17.55 -5.67 -17.55
C LEU A 172 18.83 -4.93 -17.11
N GLY A 173 19.16 -4.93 -15.81
CA GLY A 173 20.32 -4.20 -15.27
C GLY A 173 20.14 -2.68 -15.22
N LEU A 174 18.91 -2.17 -15.36
CA LEU A 174 18.58 -0.76 -15.29
C LEU A 174 18.29 -0.33 -13.83
N PRO A 175 18.80 0.82 -13.37
CA PRO A 175 18.47 1.35 -12.05
C PRO A 175 17.07 2.00 -12.05
N TRP A 176 16.23 1.68 -11.06
CA TRP A 176 14.91 2.31 -10.85
C TRP A 176 14.96 3.55 -9.94
N LYS A 177 16.13 3.84 -9.37
CA LYS A 177 16.41 5.05 -8.61
C LYS A 177 17.63 5.70 -9.23
N VAL A 178 17.49 6.91 -9.71
CA VAL A 178 18.53 7.72 -10.36
C VAL A 178 18.78 8.97 -9.54
#